data_AF-W9ZFC4-F1
#
_entry.id   AF-W9ZFC4-F1
#
_cell.length_a   1.000
_cell.length_b   1.000
_cell.length_c   1.000
_cell.angle_alpha   90.00
_cell.angle_beta   90.00
_cell.angle_gamma   90.00
#
_symmetry.space_group_name_H-M   'P 1'
#
loop_
_entity.id
_entity.type
_entity.pdbx_description
1 polymer ?
#
loop_
_entity_poly.entity_id
_entity_poly.type
_entity_poly.pdbx_seq_one_letter_code
_entity_poly.pdbx_strand_id
1 'polypeptide(L)'
;MSDIIKDMMRQVWQIPRGTKLGPEGRKNPDNFHHYRKWGFTIYRTYYGEESEKHWQALLYSLRHQTKLAFGVFEDDEETDQDDRRRVQELFYLDVREDPSRLDGLDVRGLREFCNAEKLKETEVVEKANSKYRVSTRPHESRAMADYLFNYVLLADEAVLKDIEKGEFVVKAISLSWFDGHSGWGWARIPTGYLLELWTFLMWNKYRTEFCISFRGSEEDLADSVWPGDLALLCTGSCSEIRKWGYYRNQEDEMW
;
A
#
# COMPACT_ATOMS: atom_id res chain seq x y z
N MET A 1 21.63 -4.64 -1.85
CA MET A 1 20.17 -4.65 -2.06
C MET A 1 19.92 -4.73 -3.56
N SER A 2 18.86 -5.40 -4.04
CA SER A 2 18.44 -5.07 -5.42
C SER A 2 18.16 -3.56 -5.43
N ASP A 3 18.46 -2.89 -6.53
CA ASP A 3 18.22 -1.45 -6.67
C ASP A 3 16.70 -1.20 -6.58
N ILE A 4 16.21 -1.00 -5.34
CA ILE A 4 14.78 -0.88 -4.98
C ILE A 4 14.15 0.24 -5.80
N ILE A 5 14.86 1.36 -5.90
CA ILE A 5 14.45 2.53 -6.68
C ILE A 5 14.28 2.16 -8.15
N LYS A 6 15.22 1.43 -8.76
CA LYS A 6 15.08 0.94 -10.13
C LYS A 6 13.92 -0.03 -10.32
N ASP A 7 13.65 -0.90 -9.34
CA ASP A 7 12.50 -1.81 -9.40
C ASP A 7 11.17 -1.06 -9.25
N MET A 8 11.08 -0.05 -8.38
CA MET A 8 9.94 0.87 -8.31
C MET A 8 9.78 1.66 -9.61
N MET A 9 10.88 2.14 -10.21
CA MET A 9 10.87 2.84 -11.50
C MET A 9 10.30 1.97 -12.62
N ARG A 10 10.64 0.67 -12.67
CA ARG A 10 10.03 -0.27 -13.64
C ARG A 10 8.53 -0.43 -13.46
N GLN A 11 8.01 -0.18 -12.26
CA GLN A 11 6.58 -0.21 -11.97
C GLN A 11 5.92 1.13 -12.28
N VAL A 12 6.50 2.27 -11.93
CA VAL A 12 5.86 3.57 -12.23
C VAL A 12 6.00 3.97 -13.69
N TRP A 13 7.07 3.56 -14.36
CA TRP A 13 7.33 3.86 -15.76
C TRP A 13 6.93 2.69 -16.67
N GLN A 14 5.69 2.70 -17.16
CA GLN A 14 5.27 1.77 -18.21
C GLN A 14 4.62 2.46 -19.39
N ILE A 15 5.20 2.21 -20.55
CA ILE A 15 4.78 2.80 -21.81
C ILE A 15 3.96 1.76 -22.59
N PRO A 16 2.78 2.14 -23.12
CA PRO A 16 2.03 1.28 -24.02
C PRO A 16 2.88 0.81 -25.20
N ARG A 17 2.65 -0.43 -25.67
CA ARG A 17 3.39 -0.95 -26.82
C ARG A 17 3.15 -0.08 -28.04
N GLY A 18 4.22 0.28 -28.74
CA GLY A 18 4.16 1.08 -29.97
C GLY A 18 4.18 2.60 -29.77
N THR A 19 4.21 3.09 -28.53
CA THR A 19 4.38 4.52 -28.25
C THR A 19 5.77 4.99 -28.66
N LYS A 20 5.84 6.09 -29.40
CA LYS A 20 7.09 6.78 -29.72
C LYS A 20 7.42 7.75 -28.60
N LEU A 21 8.59 7.58 -27.98
CA LEU A 21 9.09 8.51 -26.97
C LEU A 21 9.82 9.66 -27.63
N GLY A 22 9.74 10.84 -27.02
CA GLY A 22 10.69 11.92 -27.30
C GLY A 22 12.14 11.51 -27.00
N PRO A 23 13.13 12.32 -27.44
CA PRO A 23 14.54 12.11 -27.10
C PRO A 23 14.72 12.00 -25.58
N GLU A 24 15.76 11.31 -25.11
CA GLU A 24 16.06 11.10 -23.67
C GLU A 24 15.05 10.23 -22.87
N GLY A 25 14.02 9.68 -23.54
CA GLY A 25 13.13 8.68 -22.97
C GLY A 25 12.47 9.17 -21.67
N ARG A 26 12.66 8.44 -20.57
CA ARG A 26 12.02 8.73 -19.27
C ARG A 26 12.48 10.02 -18.59
N LYS A 27 13.63 10.57 -18.99
CA LYS A 27 14.17 11.83 -18.44
C LYS A 27 13.57 13.06 -19.12
N ASN A 28 12.95 12.89 -20.29
CA ASN A 28 12.30 13.98 -21.01
C ASN A 28 10.96 14.37 -20.37
N PRO A 29 10.78 15.65 -19.99
CA PRO A 29 9.53 16.17 -19.43
C PRO A 29 8.28 15.89 -20.28
N ASP A 30 8.40 15.92 -21.61
CA ASP A 30 7.27 15.66 -22.51
C ASP A 30 6.73 14.24 -22.35
N ASN A 31 7.58 13.30 -21.93
CA ASN A 31 7.18 11.91 -21.71
C ASN A 31 6.65 11.67 -20.28
N PHE A 32 6.62 12.68 -19.37
CA PHE A 32 6.25 12.46 -17.96
C PHE A 32 4.81 12.00 -17.76
N HIS A 33 3.93 12.24 -18.72
CA HIS A 33 2.57 11.72 -18.73
C HIS A 33 2.49 10.18 -18.81
N HIS A 34 3.61 9.49 -19.03
CA HIS A 34 3.70 8.03 -18.92
C HIS A 34 4.10 7.52 -17.53
N TYR A 35 4.42 8.41 -16.59
CA TYR A 35 4.56 8.00 -15.19
C TYR A 35 3.20 7.72 -14.57
N ARG A 36 3.16 6.65 -13.79
CA ARG A 36 2.00 6.26 -12.97
C ARG A 36 2.24 6.65 -11.54
N LYS A 37 1.16 6.98 -10.83
CA LYS A 37 1.20 7.12 -9.37
C LYS A 37 1.35 5.73 -8.76
N TRP A 38 2.09 5.64 -7.67
CA TRP A 38 2.20 4.41 -6.88
C TRP A 38 1.84 4.69 -5.43
N GLY A 39 1.58 3.63 -4.69
CA GLY A 39 1.20 3.70 -3.29
C GLY A 39 -0.04 2.88 -3.02
N PHE A 40 -0.81 3.28 -2.02
CA PHE A 40 -1.88 2.45 -1.48
C PHE A 40 -3.24 3.10 -1.65
N THR A 41 -4.25 2.26 -1.84
CA THR A 41 -5.65 2.66 -1.67
C THR A 41 -6.02 2.42 -0.22
N ILE A 42 -6.52 3.45 0.47
CA ILE A 42 -6.96 3.36 1.86
C ILE A 42 -8.47 3.58 1.95
N TYR A 43 -9.13 2.72 2.70
CA TYR A 43 -10.56 2.78 2.96
C TYR A 43 -10.82 3.14 4.42
N ARG A 44 -11.70 4.11 4.64
CA ARG A 44 -12.28 4.41 5.95
C ARG A 44 -13.61 3.68 6.08
N THR A 45 -13.80 2.95 7.17
CA THR A 45 -15.06 2.24 7.44
C THR A 45 -15.72 2.64 8.76
N TYR A 46 -15.17 3.63 9.46
CA TYR A 46 -15.73 4.17 10.69
C TYR A 46 -15.89 5.69 10.62
N TYR A 47 -17.09 6.17 10.97
CA TYR A 47 -17.51 7.57 10.81
C TYR A 47 -18.12 8.17 12.10
N GLY A 48 -17.62 7.77 13.27
CA GLY A 48 -18.03 8.36 14.56
C GLY A 48 -17.68 9.85 14.68
N GLU A 49 -18.32 10.55 15.63
CA GLU A 49 -18.26 12.03 15.78
C GLU A 49 -16.83 12.58 15.86
N GLU A 50 -15.93 11.90 16.57
CA GLU A 50 -14.53 12.30 16.74
C GLU A 50 -13.56 11.66 15.73
N SER A 51 -14.05 10.79 14.85
CA SER A 51 -13.20 10.00 13.97
C SER A 51 -12.52 10.83 12.86
N GLU A 52 -13.07 11.99 12.52
CA GLU A 52 -12.55 12.85 11.45
C GLU A 52 -11.14 13.38 11.74
N LYS A 53 -10.90 13.89 12.97
CA LYS A 53 -9.56 14.38 13.36
C LYS A 53 -8.50 13.28 13.27
N HIS A 54 -8.85 12.08 13.71
CA HIS A 54 -7.94 10.93 13.72
C HIS A 54 -7.72 10.37 12.32
N TRP A 55 -8.75 10.41 11.48
CA TRP A 55 -8.62 10.10 10.07
C TRP A 55 -7.65 11.04 9.34
N GLN A 56 -7.78 12.36 9.53
CA GLN A 56 -6.86 13.32 8.92
C GLN A 56 -5.42 13.16 9.45
N ALA A 57 -5.25 12.89 10.75
CA ALA A 57 -3.95 12.61 11.35
C ALA A 57 -3.30 11.35 10.76
N LEU A 58 -4.09 10.28 10.55
CA LEU A 58 -3.62 9.06 9.89
C LEU A 58 -3.18 9.33 8.44
N LEU A 59 -4.01 10.04 7.66
CA LEU A 59 -3.67 10.39 6.26
C LEU A 59 -2.41 11.24 6.17
N TYR A 60 -2.23 12.18 7.10
CA TYR A 60 -1.00 12.98 7.20
C TYR A 60 0.20 12.08 7.49
N SER A 61 0.11 11.24 8.52
CA SER A 61 1.17 10.33 8.94
C SER A 61 1.61 9.38 7.82
N LEU A 62 0.66 8.71 7.15
CA LEU A 62 0.95 7.82 6.02
C LEU A 62 1.71 8.53 4.90
N ARG A 63 1.30 9.75 4.54
CA ARG A 63 1.98 10.53 3.48
C ARG A 63 3.36 11.01 3.92
N HIS A 64 3.45 11.54 5.12
CA HIS A 64 4.66 12.14 5.63
C HIS A 64 5.74 11.08 5.89
N GLN A 65 5.40 10.03 6.64
CA GLN A 65 6.33 8.95 6.99
C GLN A 65 6.82 8.18 5.75
N THR A 66 5.93 7.90 4.79
CA THR A 66 6.37 7.24 3.54
C THR A 66 7.38 8.09 2.78
N LYS A 67 7.22 9.43 2.76
CA LYS A 67 8.19 10.32 2.12
C LYS A 67 9.51 10.37 2.89
N LEU A 68 9.47 10.44 4.23
CA LEU A 68 10.66 10.42 5.07
C LEU A 68 11.46 9.12 4.92
N ALA A 69 10.79 7.98 4.73
CA ALA A 69 11.46 6.68 4.56
C ALA A 69 12.43 6.66 3.36
N PHE A 70 12.25 7.51 2.35
CA PHE A 70 13.22 7.65 1.24
C PHE A 70 14.56 8.27 1.65
N GLY A 71 14.67 8.80 2.87
CA GLY A 71 15.93 9.27 3.47
C GLY A 71 17.00 8.18 3.51
N VAL A 72 16.60 6.90 3.60
CA VAL A 72 17.53 5.76 3.59
C VAL A 72 18.38 5.66 2.31
N PHE A 73 17.94 6.30 1.22
CA PHE A 73 18.62 6.28 -0.07
C PHE A 73 19.36 7.60 -0.40
N GLU A 74 19.39 8.59 0.50
CA GLU A 74 19.95 9.91 0.19
C GLU A 74 21.46 9.89 0.00
N ASP A 75 22.16 9.11 0.81
CA ASP A 75 23.62 8.97 0.79
C ASP A 75 24.09 7.69 0.05
N ASP A 76 23.19 6.99 -0.63
CA ASP A 76 23.52 5.78 -1.40
C ASP A 76 24.10 6.14 -2.78
N GLU A 77 25.42 5.95 -2.93
CA GLU A 77 26.15 6.20 -4.17
C GLU A 77 25.69 5.33 -5.35
N GLU A 78 25.08 4.16 -5.08
CA GLU A 78 24.56 3.27 -6.13
C GLU A 78 23.16 3.68 -6.61
N THR A 79 22.44 4.50 -5.84
CA THR A 79 21.08 4.95 -6.16
C THR A 79 21.10 6.16 -7.09
N ASP A 80 20.40 6.07 -8.23
CA ASP A 80 20.11 7.23 -9.09
C ASP A 80 19.19 8.21 -8.32
N GLN A 81 19.75 9.35 -7.91
CA GLN A 81 19.06 10.35 -7.09
C GLN A 81 17.92 11.06 -7.84
N ASP A 82 17.96 11.14 -9.18
CA ASP A 82 16.82 11.66 -9.96
C ASP A 82 15.65 10.68 -9.91
N ASP A 83 15.95 9.38 -10.04
CA ASP A 83 14.95 8.32 -9.95
C ASP A 83 14.35 8.25 -8.54
N ARG A 84 15.19 8.34 -7.50
CA ARG A 84 14.74 8.37 -6.10
C ARG A 84 13.73 9.49 -5.89
N ARG A 85 14.10 10.72 -6.24
CA ARG A 85 13.20 11.89 -6.14
C ARG A 85 11.91 11.68 -6.92
N ARG A 86 12.02 11.16 -8.15
CA ARG A 86 10.86 10.91 -9.00
C ARG A 86 9.90 9.90 -8.38
N VAL A 87 10.40 8.77 -7.89
CA VAL A 87 9.57 7.77 -7.21
C VAL A 87 8.93 8.41 -5.97
N GLN A 88 9.69 9.10 -5.13
CA GLN A 88 9.17 9.77 -3.94
C GLN A 88 8.02 10.75 -4.26
N GLU A 89 8.16 11.56 -5.32
CA GLU A 89 7.13 12.50 -5.78
C GLU A 89 5.87 11.83 -6.34
N LEU A 90 6.02 10.64 -6.95
CA LEU A 90 4.91 9.86 -7.51
C LEU A 90 4.12 9.08 -6.46
N PHE A 91 4.53 9.12 -5.19
CA PHE A 91 3.76 8.52 -4.11
C PHE A 91 2.39 9.18 -3.97
N TYR A 92 1.35 8.36 -3.98
CA TYR A 92 -0.03 8.77 -3.87
C TYR A 92 -0.80 7.81 -2.96
N LEU A 93 -1.60 8.40 -2.08
CA LEU A 93 -2.53 7.67 -1.24
C LEU A 93 -3.94 7.90 -1.82
N ASP A 94 -4.54 6.85 -2.40
CA ASP A 94 -5.90 6.91 -2.95
C ASP A 94 -6.91 6.73 -1.82
N VAL A 95 -7.60 7.80 -1.46
CA VAL A 95 -8.44 7.86 -0.26
C VAL A 95 -9.89 7.54 -0.62
N ARG A 96 -10.50 6.59 0.09
CA ARG A 96 -11.88 6.14 -0.08
C ARG A 96 -12.65 6.27 1.23
N GLU A 97 -13.59 7.19 1.28
CA GLU A 97 -14.27 7.60 2.52
C GLU A 97 -15.78 7.85 2.34
N ASP A 98 -16.42 7.15 1.39
CA ASP A 98 -17.86 7.23 1.17
C ASP A 98 -18.63 6.44 2.25
N PRO A 99 -19.28 7.11 3.22
CA PRO A 99 -19.94 6.43 4.34
C PRO A 99 -21.10 5.55 3.87
N SER A 100 -21.78 5.95 2.79
CA SER A 100 -22.96 5.23 2.30
C SER A 100 -22.65 3.81 1.80
N ARG A 101 -21.38 3.55 1.49
CA ARG A 101 -20.90 2.29 0.92
C ARG A 101 -19.94 1.56 1.84
N LEU A 102 -19.28 2.27 2.75
CA LEU A 102 -18.14 1.76 3.52
C LEU A 102 -18.37 1.71 5.03
N ASP A 103 -19.36 2.43 5.57
CA ASP A 103 -19.58 2.47 7.02
C ASP A 103 -19.90 1.07 7.57
N GLY A 104 -19.23 0.71 8.67
CA GLY A 104 -19.38 -0.56 9.36
C GLY A 104 -18.78 -1.78 8.64
N LEU A 105 -18.10 -1.63 7.50
CA LEU A 105 -17.43 -2.76 6.86
C LEU A 105 -16.25 -3.25 7.70
N ASP A 106 -16.27 -4.54 8.04
CA ASP A 106 -15.11 -5.24 8.60
C ASP A 106 -14.12 -5.66 7.50
N VAL A 107 -13.03 -6.35 7.88
CA VAL A 107 -12.00 -6.81 6.94
C VAL A 107 -12.58 -7.68 5.82
N ARG A 108 -13.54 -8.56 6.15
CA ARG A 108 -14.16 -9.47 5.19
C ARG A 108 -15.09 -8.70 4.24
N GLY A 109 -15.96 -7.85 4.78
CA GLY A 109 -16.88 -7.01 4.01
C GLY A 109 -16.12 -6.06 3.08
N LEU A 110 -15.02 -5.47 3.53
CA LEU A 110 -14.17 -4.64 2.68
C LEU A 110 -13.55 -5.47 1.54
N ARG A 111 -13.05 -6.68 1.82
CA ARG A 111 -12.47 -7.56 0.80
C ARG A 111 -13.50 -7.89 -0.28
N GLU A 112 -14.71 -8.25 0.12
CA GLU A 112 -15.83 -8.53 -0.79
C GLU A 112 -16.20 -7.29 -1.62
N PHE A 113 -16.28 -6.12 -0.99
CA PHE A 113 -16.53 -4.84 -1.65
C PHE A 113 -15.47 -4.53 -2.71
N CYS A 114 -14.18 -4.57 -2.36
CA CYS A 114 -13.08 -4.27 -3.27
C CYS A 114 -13.03 -5.25 -4.45
N ASN A 115 -13.27 -6.54 -4.22
CA ASN A 115 -13.30 -7.53 -5.28
C ASN A 115 -14.49 -7.33 -6.23
N ALA A 116 -15.66 -6.92 -5.71
CA ALA A 116 -16.81 -6.57 -6.54
C ALA A 116 -16.56 -5.32 -7.39
N GLU A 117 -15.95 -4.27 -6.82
CA GLU A 117 -15.57 -3.06 -7.58
C GLU A 117 -14.53 -3.40 -8.66
N LYS A 118 -13.51 -4.18 -8.31
CA LYS A 118 -12.48 -4.62 -9.26
C LYS A 118 -13.07 -5.39 -10.43
N LEU A 119 -14.10 -6.22 -10.21
CA LEU A 119 -14.78 -6.94 -11.27
C LEU A 119 -15.53 -5.99 -12.23
N LYS A 120 -16.14 -4.92 -11.72
CA LYS A 120 -16.79 -3.87 -12.54
C LYS A 120 -15.78 -3.09 -13.38
N GLU A 121 -14.56 -2.94 -12.87
CA GLU A 121 -13.42 -2.30 -13.55
C GLU A 121 -12.68 -3.27 -14.51
N THR A 122 -13.34 -4.34 -14.96
CA THR A 122 -12.80 -5.24 -15.99
C THR A 122 -13.78 -5.43 -17.13
N GLU A 123 -13.25 -5.48 -18.34
CA GLU A 123 -13.99 -5.84 -19.56
C GLU A 123 -13.45 -7.15 -20.14
N VAL A 124 -14.32 -7.93 -20.78
CA VAL A 124 -13.92 -9.14 -21.48
C VAL A 124 -13.57 -8.76 -22.91
N VAL A 125 -12.32 -8.95 -23.28
CA VAL A 125 -11.84 -8.76 -24.64
C VAL A 125 -11.70 -10.12 -25.31
N GLU A 126 -12.33 -10.26 -26.48
CA GLU A 126 -12.18 -11.43 -27.34
C GLU A 126 -11.16 -11.12 -28.44
N LYS A 127 -10.09 -11.90 -28.52
CA LYS A 127 -9.12 -11.79 -29.61
C LYS A 127 -8.76 -13.17 -30.11
N ALA A 128 -9.02 -13.40 -31.40
CA ALA A 128 -8.94 -14.72 -32.02
C ALA A 128 -9.72 -15.77 -31.21
N ASN A 129 -9.06 -16.83 -30.73
CA ASN A 129 -9.67 -17.91 -29.95
C ASN A 129 -9.49 -17.75 -28.43
N SER A 130 -9.15 -16.55 -27.95
CA SER A 130 -8.91 -16.29 -26.52
C SER A 130 -9.84 -15.21 -25.98
N LYS A 131 -10.45 -15.50 -24.82
CA LYS A 131 -11.18 -14.52 -24.01
C LYS A 131 -10.34 -14.21 -22.78
N TYR A 132 -10.02 -12.94 -22.57
CA TYR A 132 -9.30 -12.51 -21.38
C TYR A 132 -9.91 -11.23 -20.82
N ARG A 133 -9.84 -11.06 -19.50
CA ARG A 133 -10.27 -9.84 -18.83
C ARG A 133 -9.15 -8.80 -18.88
N VAL A 134 -9.50 -7.57 -19.23
CA VAL A 134 -8.60 -6.42 -19.20
C VAL A 134 -9.18 -5.41 -18.24
N SER A 135 -8.33 -4.74 -17.47
CA SER A 135 -8.80 -3.67 -16.59
C SER A 135 -9.08 -2.39 -17.37
N THR A 136 -10.22 -1.77 -17.06
CA THR A 136 -10.63 -0.48 -17.58
C THR A 136 -10.08 0.70 -16.77
N ARG A 137 -9.30 0.44 -15.70
CA ARG A 137 -8.69 1.49 -14.88
C ARG A 137 -7.82 2.44 -15.72
N PRO A 138 -7.84 3.75 -15.39
CA PRO A 138 -6.91 4.72 -15.95
C PRO A 138 -5.45 4.27 -15.81
N HIS A 139 -4.61 4.60 -16.78
CA HIS A 139 -3.20 4.19 -16.77
C HIS A 139 -2.46 4.64 -15.50
N GLU A 140 -2.74 5.86 -15.02
CA GLU A 140 -2.10 6.44 -13.84
C GLU A 140 -2.32 5.65 -12.53
N SER A 141 -3.42 4.88 -12.42
CA SER A 141 -3.79 4.11 -11.22
C SER A 141 -3.41 2.63 -11.31
N ARG A 142 -2.85 2.18 -12.44
CA ARG A 142 -2.39 0.79 -12.64
C ARG A 142 -1.09 0.46 -11.92
N ALA A 143 -0.52 1.39 -11.16
CA ALA A 143 0.61 1.14 -10.27
C ALA A 143 0.23 1.27 -8.79
N MET A 144 -1.06 1.26 -8.45
CA MET A 144 -1.52 1.19 -7.06
C MET A 144 -1.44 -0.25 -6.53
N ALA A 145 -1.24 -0.42 -5.22
CA ALA A 145 -1.09 -1.72 -4.56
C ALA A 145 -2.30 -2.65 -4.76
N ASP A 146 -3.51 -2.10 -4.81
CA ASP A 146 -4.76 -2.86 -5.01
C ASP A 146 -4.84 -3.48 -6.42
N TYR A 147 -4.18 -2.84 -7.38
CA TYR A 147 -4.05 -3.31 -8.74
C TYR A 147 -2.85 -4.24 -8.93
N LEU A 148 -1.65 -3.82 -8.51
CA LEU A 148 -0.40 -4.56 -8.76
C LEU A 148 -0.24 -5.79 -7.87
N PHE A 149 -0.62 -5.68 -6.59
CA PHE A 149 -0.32 -6.69 -5.57
C PHE A 149 -1.56 -7.26 -4.90
N ASN A 150 -2.75 -6.70 -5.20
CA ASN A 150 -4.02 -7.03 -4.55
C ASN A 150 -4.02 -6.68 -3.05
N TYR A 151 -3.46 -5.52 -2.67
CA TYR A 151 -3.47 -5.03 -1.29
C TYR A 151 -4.14 -3.67 -1.14
N VAL A 152 -4.88 -3.50 -0.05
CA VAL A 152 -5.48 -2.22 0.36
C VAL A 152 -5.15 -1.94 1.82
N LEU A 153 -5.28 -0.67 2.22
CA LEU A 153 -5.22 -0.24 3.60
C LEU A 153 -6.64 -0.03 4.14
N LEU A 154 -6.84 -0.31 5.42
CA LEU A 154 -8.10 -0.10 6.14
C LEU A 154 -7.86 0.71 7.41
N ALA A 155 -8.69 1.73 7.59
CA ALA A 155 -8.91 2.45 8.82
C ALA A 155 -10.34 2.18 9.32
N ASP A 156 -10.46 1.18 10.19
CA ASP A 156 -11.69 0.88 10.93
C ASP A 156 -11.70 1.58 12.29
N GLU A 157 -12.72 1.29 13.11
CA GLU A 157 -12.86 1.90 14.43
C GLU A 157 -11.64 1.68 15.32
N ALA A 158 -11.07 0.47 15.31
CA ALA A 158 -9.90 0.15 16.11
C ALA A 158 -8.68 0.99 15.69
N VAL A 159 -8.42 1.09 14.39
CA VAL A 159 -7.34 1.93 13.86
C VAL A 159 -7.50 3.39 14.27
N LEU A 160 -8.70 3.96 14.14
CA LEU A 160 -8.90 5.38 14.48
C LEU A 160 -8.80 5.64 15.99
N LYS A 161 -9.20 4.67 16.83
CA LYS A 161 -8.98 4.70 18.29
C LYS A 161 -7.51 4.52 18.68
N ASP A 162 -6.71 3.83 17.87
CA ASP A 162 -5.27 3.72 18.08
C ASP A 162 -4.60 5.08 17.81
N ILE A 163 -5.01 5.76 16.74
CA ILE A 163 -4.52 7.12 16.42
C ILE A 163 -4.88 8.12 17.52
N GLU A 164 -6.07 8.00 18.10
CA GLU A 164 -6.47 8.80 19.27
C GLU A 164 -5.49 8.65 20.45
N LYS A 165 -4.92 7.46 20.63
CA LYS A 165 -3.93 7.15 21.69
C LYS A 165 -2.49 7.47 21.27
N GLY A 166 -2.29 8.04 20.08
CA GLY A 166 -0.96 8.29 19.52
C GLY A 166 -0.28 7.06 18.89
N GLU A 167 -1.01 5.96 18.69
CA GLU A 167 -0.50 4.77 17.99
C GLU A 167 -0.76 4.88 16.47
N PHE A 168 0.27 5.25 15.71
CA PHE A 168 0.17 5.39 14.26
C PHE A 168 0.32 4.06 13.52
N VAL A 169 -0.79 3.33 13.40
CA VAL A 169 -0.90 2.06 12.70
C VAL A 169 -2.05 2.07 11.69
N VAL A 170 -1.99 1.16 10.70
CA VAL A 170 -3.06 0.91 9.73
C VAL A 170 -3.17 -0.59 9.47
N LYS A 171 -4.32 -1.10 9.04
CA LYS A 171 -4.45 -2.50 8.62
C LYS A 171 -4.11 -2.62 7.13
N ALA A 172 -3.18 -3.49 6.77
CA ALA A 172 -2.95 -3.89 5.39
C ALA A 172 -3.68 -5.21 5.12
N ILE A 173 -4.51 -5.24 4.08
CA ILE A 173 -5.41 -6.35 3.76
C ILE A 173 -5.09 -6.91 2.38
N SER A 174 -4.91 -8.23 2.31
CA SER A 174 -4.83 -8.99 1.06
C SER A 174 -6.23 -9.21 0.50
N LEU A 175 -6.45 -8.74 -0.73
CA LEU A 175 -7.69 -8.99 -1.48
C LEU A 175 -7.74 -10.39 -2.10
N SER A 176 -6.58 -11.03 -2.26
CA SER A 176 -6.45 -12.39 -2.81
C SER A 176 -6.51 -13.50 -1.76
N TRP A 177 -6.53 -13.15 -0.47
CA TRP A 177 -6.69 -14.13 0.60
C TRP A 177 -8.12 -14.69 0.61
N PHE A 178 -8.26 -15.98 0.94
CA PHE A 178 -9.54 -16.66 1.09
C PHE A 178 -9.50 -17.66 2.25
N ASP A 179 -10.68 -18.04 2.75
CA ASP A 179 -10.83 -18.96 3.88
C ASP A 179 -10.11 -20.30 3.63
N GLY A 180 -9.26 -20.71 4.57
CA GLY A 180 -8.43 -21.91 4.45
C GLY A 180 -6.99 -21.65 4.01
N HIS A 181 -6.64 -20.42 3.65
CA HIS A 181 -5.24 -20.00 3.58
C HIS A 181 -4.63 -19.78 4.96
N SER A 182 -3.30 -19.90 5.06
CA SER A 182 -2.56 -19.65 6.30
C SER A 182 -2.66 -18.19 6.75
N GLY A 183 -2.94 -17.98 8.04
CA GLY A 183 -3.16 -16.65 8.63
C GLY A 183 -4.49 -16.05 8.23
N TRP A 184 -4.63 -14.74 8.43
CA TRP A 184 -5.95 -14.05 8.35
C TRP A 184 -6.08 -13.12 7.15
N GLY A 185 -5.03 -13.02 6.33
CA GLY A 185 -5.01 -12.18 5.15
C GLY A 185 -4.97 -10.68 5.44
N TRP A 186 -4.61 -10.30 6.66
CA TRP A 186 -4.35 -8.93 7.04
C TRP A 186 -3.36 -8.85 8.21
N ALA A 187 -2.74 -7.69 8.42
CA ALA A 187 -1.91 -7.37 9.58
C ALA A 187 -1.92 -5.86 9.87
N ARG A 188 -1.61 -5.47 11.11
CA ARG A 188 -1.36 -4.06 11.48
C ARG A 188 0.05 -3.67 11.07
N ILE A 189 0.17 -2.55 10.38
CA ILE A 189 1.41 -1.99 9.85
C ILE A 189 1.57 -0.58 10.45
N PRO A 190 2.66 -0.31 11.17
CA PRO A 190 3.03 1.05 11.54
C PRO A 190 3.15 1.94 10.29
N THR A 191 2.69 3.19 10.37
CA THR A 191 2.70 4.10 9.20
C THR A 191 4.11 4.36 8.66
N GLY A 192 5.14 4.21 9.51
CA GLY A 192 6.56 4.28 9.15
C GLY A 192 7.06 3.18 8.22
N TYR A 193 6.34 2.06 8.08
CA TYR A 193 6.80 0.89 7.33
C TYR A 193 6.09 0.69 5.97
N LEU A 194 5.45 1.73 5.41
CA LEU A 194 4.77 1.61 4.13
C LEU A 194 5.72 1.39 2.94
N LEU A 195 6.93 1.98 2.98
CA LEU A 195 7.91 1.80 1.91
C LEU A 195 8.52 0.39 1.94
N GLU A 196 8.74 -0.13 3.13
CA GLU A 196 9.15 -1.51 3.41
C GLU A 196 8.05 -2.47 2.97
N LEU A 197 6.78 -2.19 3.31
CA LEU A 197 5.64 -3.00 2.85
C LEU A 197 5.59 -3.04 1.32
N TRP A 198 5.74 -1.88 0.67
CA TRP A 198 5.78 -1.81 -0.79
C TRP A 198 6.91 -2.69 -1.34
N THR A 199 8.14 -2.51 -0.84
CA THR A 199 9.33 -3.27 -1.22
C THR A 199 9.11 -4.77 -1.05
N PHE A 200 8.52 -5.16 0.08
CA PHE A 200 8.21 -6.54 0.40
C PHE A 200 7.22 -7.16 -0.60
N LEU A 201 6.17 -6.43 -0.98
CA LEU A 201 5.22 -6.85 -2.01
C LEU A 201 5.88 -6.96 -3.39
N MET A 202 6.80 -6.05 -3.74
CA MET A 202 7.55 -6.13 -5.00
C MET A 202 8.39 -7.40 -5.11
N TRP A 203 9.11 -7.76 -4.04
CA TRP A 203 9.96 -8.95 -4.01
C TRP A 203 9.17 -10.25 -4.09
N ASN A 204 7.92 -10.22 -3.62
CA ASN A 204 7.02 -11.38 -3.59
C ASN A 204 5.87 -11.28 -4.61
N LYS A 205 6.02 -10.49 -5.68
CA LYS A 205 4.96 -10.15 -6.65
C LYS A 205 4.21 -11.33 -7.31
N TYR A 206 4.73 -12.55 -7.22
CA TYR A 206 4.10 -13.76 -7.78
C TYR A 206 3.30 -14.57 -6.75
N ARG A 207 3.37 -14.20 -5.47
CA ARG A 207 2.83 -14.93 -4.31
C ARG A 207 2.36 -13.95 -3.23
N THR A 208 1.81 -12.80 -3.64
CA THR A 208 1.48 -11.72 -2.71
C THR A 208 0.39 -12.12 -1.73
N GLU A 209 -0.44 -13.12 -2.06
CA GLU A 209 -1.43 -13.74 -1.17
C GLU A 209 -0.82 -14.36 0.10
N PHE A 210 0.48 -14.67 0.09
CA PHE A 210 1.21 -15.21 1.24
C PHE A 210 2.02 -14.15 2.01
N CYS A 211 2.20 -12.95 1.45
CA CYS A 211 3.09 -11.94 2.01
C CYS A 211 2.71 -11.59 3.45
N ILE A 212 1.45 -11.22 3.67
CA ILE A 212 0.94 -10.84 4.99
C ILE A 212 0.22 -12.04 5.58
N SER A 213 0.95 -12.82 6.39
CA SER A 213 0.40 -13.98 7.08
C SER A 213 0.82 -14.00 8.55
N PHE A 214 -0.09 -14.44 9.41
CA PHE A 214 0.11 -14.47 10.85
C PHE A 214 -0.22 -15.87 11.37
N ARG A 215 0.65 -16.42 12.22
CA ARG A 215 0.51 -17.80 12.71
C ARG A 215 -0.32 -17.93 13.99
N GLY A 216 -0.57 -16.83 14.72
CA GLY A 216 -1.40 -16.82 15.92
C GLY A 216 -2.89 -16.67 15.62
N SER A 217 -3.70 -16.43 16.66
CA SER A 217 -5.13 -16.20 16.52
C SER A 217 -5.44 -14.86 15.85
N GLU A 218 -6.62 -14.69 15.26
CA GLU A 218 -6.99 -13.38 14.70
C GLU A 218 -7.06 -12.30 15.79
N GLU A 219 -7.44 -12.69 17.01
CA GLU A 219 -7.47 -11.80 18.17
C GLU A 219 -6.09 -11.21 18.47
N ASP A 220 -5.02 -12.01 18.35
CA ASP A 220 -3.66 -11.52 18.59
C ASP A 220 -3.21 -10.48 17.54
N LEU A 221 -3.82 -10.44 16.36
CA LEU A 221 -3.55 -9.38 15.37
C LEU A 221 -4.05 -8.01 15.83
N ALA A 222 -4.99 -7.96 16.77
CA ALA A 222 -5.41 -6.68 17.36
C ALA A 222 -4.26 -6.03 18.14
N ASP A 223 -3.35 -6.80 18.71
CA ASP A 223 -2.23 -6.30 19.53
C ASP A 223 -0.85 -6.44 18.85
N SER A 224 -0.77 -7.17 17.75
CA SER A 224 0.49 -7.42 17.03
C SER A 224 0.67 -6.49 15.83
N VAL A 225 1.86 -5.94 15.66
CA VAL A 225 2.27 -5.17 14.47
C VAL A 225 3.36 -5.90 13.69
N TRP A 226 3.43 -5.64 12.38
CA TRP A 226 4.54 -6.12 11.55
C TRP A 226 5.81 -5.30 11.83
N PRO A 227 6.95 -5.94 12.13
CA PRO A 227 8.20 -5.24 12.48
C PRO A 227 8.93 -4.60 11.28
N GLY A 228 8.39 -4.69 10.05
CA GLY A 228 9.08 -4.17 8.85
C GLY A 228 10.30 -4.99 8.41
N ASP A 229 10.50 -6.20 8.96
CA ASP A 229 11.65 -7.04 8.64
C ASP A 229 11.51 -7.71 7.26
N LEU A 230 12.28 -7.19 6.30
CA LEU A 230 12.33 -7.64 4.91
C LEU A 230 13.07 -8.98 4.71
N ALA A 231 13.77 -9.50 5.73
CA ALA A 231 14.50 -10.76 5.66
C ALA A 231 13.63 -11.98 6.03
N LEU A 232 12.43 -11.77 6.55
CA LEU A 232 11.52 -12.85 6.98
C LEU A 232 10.77 -13.46 5.80
N LEU A 233 10.47 -14.77 5.92
CA LEU A 233 9.47 -15.42 5.08
C LEU A 233 8.09 -14.90 5.47
N CYS A 234 7.37 -14.30 4.50
CA CYS A 234 6.13 -13.58 4.77
C CYS A 234 6.36 -12.46 5.81
N THR A 235 5.35 -12.08 6.59
CA THR A 235 5.50 -11.14 7.71
C THR A 235 6.16 -11.76 8.96
N GLY A 236 6.68 -12.99 8.89
CA GLY A 236 7.23 -13.73 10.02
C GLY A 236 6.17 -14.17 11.05
N SER A 237 6.62 -14.72 12.18
CA SER A 237 5.78 -14.80 13.39
C SER A 237 5.71 -13.38 13.97
N CYS A 238 4.76 -12.54 13.51
CA CYS A 238 4.64 -11.15 13.95
C CYS A 238 4.78 -11.06 15.48
N SER A 239 5.81 -10.37 15.96
CA SER A 239 6.15 -10.39 17.40
C SER A 239 6.93 -9.15 17.84
N GLU A 240 6.57 -7.98 17.31
CA GLU A 240 6.68 -6.80 18.16
C GLU A 240 5.41 -6.71 19.02
N ILE A 241 5.42 -7.45 20.13
CA ILE A 241 4.54 -7.13 21.25
C ILE A 241 4.98 -5.76 21.74
N ARG A 242 4.06 -4.79 21.73
CA ARG A 242 4.17 -3.42 22.27
C ARG A 242 5.35 -3.26 23.25
N LYS A 243 6.51 -2.80 22.75
CA LYS A 243 7.54 -2.18 23.59
C LYS A 243 7.69 -0.72 23.20
N TRP A 244 7.05 0.10 24.03
CA TRP A 244 7.01 1.55 24.11
C TRP A 244 8.40 2.22 24.10
N GLY A 245 9.02 2.37 22.92
CA GLY A 245 10.32 3.07 22.84
C GLY A 245 10.68 3.67 21.48
N TYR A 246 10.21 3.10 20.37
CA TYR A 246 10.65 3.53 19.03
C TYR A 246 9.80 4.66 18.41
N TYR A 247 8.66 5.00 19.01
CA TYR A 247 7.68 5.94 18.44
C TYR A 247 7.69 7.33 19.09
N ARG A 248 8.62 7.62 20.02
CA ARG A 248 8.64 8.90 20.76
C ARG A 248 8.95 10.12 19.89
N ASN A 249 9.54 9.92 18.72
CA ASN A 249 9.80 10.99 17.77
C ASN A 249 8.53 11.43 17.00
N GLN A 250 7.37 10.82 17.29
CA GLN A 250 6.10 11.13 16.62
C GLN A 250 5.28 12.24 17.31
N GLU A 251 5.65 12.66 18.53
CA GLU A 251 5.00 13.78 19.23
C GLU A 251 5.63 15.15 18.89
N ASP A 252 6.90 15.18 18.49
CA ASP A 252 7.70 16.42 18.45
C ASP A 252 7.47 17.28 17.18
N GLU A 253 6.73 16.81 16.17
CA GLU A 253 6.52 17.56 14.90
C GLU A 253 5.06 17.91 14.58
N MET A 254 4.11 17.75 15.52
CA MET A 254 2.70 18.10 15.31
C MET A 254 2.23 19.39 16.03
N TRP A 255 3.13 20.32 16.28
CA TRP A 255 2.80 21.66 16.81
C TRP A 255 3.13 22.78 15.84
#